data_AF-A0A922ZL63-F1
#
_entry.id   AF-A0A922ZL63-F1
#
_cell.length_a   1.000
_cell.length_b   1.000
_cell.length_c   1.000
_cell.angle_alpha   90.00
_cell.angle_beta   90.00
_cell.angle_gamma   90.00
#
_symmetry.space_group_name_H-M   'P 1'
#
loop_
_entity.id
_entity.type
_entity.pdbx_description
1 polymer ?
#
loop_
_entity_poly.entity_id
_entity_poly.type
_entity_poly.pdbx_seq_one_letter_code
_entity_poly.pdbx_strand_id
1 'polypeptide(L)'
;MTNKIPKDKRDKLWTELEGNIQSRGKKKDKSFKLSGAWKKYIRKQDGFKIYKVDGEWLRNNISVVFGHGGHGYVHEFIPLDEIWVDTHHQKGCECKKVRKDRALSENCFNSTVLHEITEFHEMKKGKIYWIGHNIALEKEKEAGFLKDPYTESY
;
A
#
# COMPACT_ATOMS: atom_id res chain seq x y z
N MET A 1 19.75 -12.42 -19.50
CA MET A 1 19.94 -13.28 -18.31
C MET A 1 18.61 -13.36 -17.58
N THR A 2 17.98 -14.53 -17.53
CA THR A 2 16.70 -14.73 -16.85
C THR A 2 16.96 -14.79 -15.35
N ASN A 3 16.67 -13.70 -14.63
CA ASN A 3 16.68 -13.72 -13.17
C ASN A 3 15.65 -14.76 -12.71
N LYS A 4 16.15 -15.90 -12.23
CA LYS A 4 15.33 -16.96 -11.65
C LYS A 4 14.62 -16.39 -10.43
N ILE A 5 13.30 -16.35 -10.47
CA ILE A 5 12.47 -16.00 -9.32
C ILE A 5 12.84 -16.98 -8.18
N PRO A 6 13.22 -16.48 -6.98
CA PRO A 6 13.56 -17.35 -5.86
C PRO A 6 12.42 -18.31 -5.53
N LYS A 7 12.76 -19.55 -5.11
CA LYS A 7 11.76 -20.48 -4.58
C LYS A 7 11.05 -19.84 -3.38
N ASP A 8 9.72 -19.88 -3.38
CA ASP A 8 8.91 -19.40 -2.27
C ASP A 8 9.16 -20.29 -1.04
N LYS A 9 9.73 -19.71 0.01
CA LYS A 9 10.05 -20.38 1.29
C LYS A 9 9.10 -19.92 2.42
N ARG A 10 8.04 -19.18 2.09
CA ARG A 10 7.13 -18.59 3.08
C ARG A 10 6.24 -19.67 3.71
N ASP A 11 5.78 -19.39 4.93
CA ASP A 11 4.84 -20.24 5.67
C ASP A 11 3.57 -20.51 4.83
N LYS A 12 2.95 -21.69 4.99
CA LYS A 12 1.69 -22.06 4.32
C LYS A 12 0.59 -21.02 4.52
N LEU A 13 0.55 -20.38 5.70
CA LEU A 13 -0.40 -19.31 6.01
C LEU A 13 -0.29 -18.13 5.01
N TRP A 14 0.93 -17.79 4.58
CA TRP A 14 1.15 -16.71 3.62
C TRP A 14 0.63 -17.06 2.23
N THR A 15 0.84 -18.30 1.80
CA THR A 15 0.31 -18.79 0.52
C THR A 15 -1.22 -18.72 0.47
N GLU A 16 -1.89 -19.07 1.57
CA GLU A 16 -3.35 -18.98 1.67
C GLU A 16 -3.84 -17.53 1.68
N LEU A 17 -3.20 -16.66 2.45
CA LEU A 17 -3.51 -15.23 2.50
C LEU A 17 -3.41 -14.59 1.11
N GLU A 18 -2.35 -14.89 0.37
CA GLU A 18 -2.18 -14.41 -0.99
C GLU A 18 -3.21 -14.98 -1.96
N GLY A 19 -3.54 -16.26 -1.84
CA GLY A 19 -4.63 -16.86 -2.60
C GLY A 19 -5.94 -16.11 -2.39
N ASN A 20 -6.22 -15.71 -1.15
CA ASN A 20 -7.40 -14.92 -0.80
C ASN A 20 -7.35 -13.50 -1.38
N ILE A 21 -6.22 -12.80 -1.26
CA ILE A 21 -6.02 -11.47 -1.87
C ILE A 21 -6.28 -11.53 -3.38
N GLN A 22 -5.67 -12.49 -4.07
CA GLN A 22 -5.81 -12.66 -5.51
C GLN A 22 -7.24 -13.03 -5.92
N SER A 23 -7.90 -13.89 -5.16
CA SER A 23 -9.30 -14.27 -5.38
C SER A 23 -10.25 -13.06 -5.24
N ARG A 24 -10.06 -12.26 -4.19
CA ARG A 24 -10.84 -11.03 -3.96
C ARG A 24 -10.59 -9.99 -5.04
N GLY A 25 -9.33 -9.78 -5.42
CA GLY A 25 -8.95 -8.89 -6.51
C GLY A 25 -9.61 -9.27 -7.86
N LYS A 26 -9.71 -10.56 -8.16
CA LYS A 26 -10.38 -11.06 -9.38
C LYS A 26 -11.90 -10.90 -9.36
N LYS A 27 -12.54 -11.11 -8.21
CA LYS A 27 -14.00 -11.05 -8.03
C LYS A 27 -14.53 -9.64 -7.74
N LYS A 28 -13.66 -8.63 -7.80
CA LYS A 28 -13.98 -7.28 -7.38
C LYS A 28 -15.02 -6.61 -8.28
N ASP A 29 -16.00 -5.99 -7.64
CA ASP A 29 -16.95 -5.09 -8.30
C ASP A 29 -16.24 -3.82 -8.78
N LYS A 30 -16.23 -3.61 -10.09
CA LYS A 30 -15.61 -2.45 -10.74
C LYS A 30 -16.42 -1.16 -10.57
N SER A 31 -17.70 -1.28 -10.23
CA SER A 31 -18.60 -0.16 -10.00
C SER A 31 -18.62 0.30 -8.54
N PHE A 32 -18.03 -0.48 -7.63
CA PHE A 32 -17.99 -0.17 -6.21
C PHE A 32 -17.37 1.20 -5.94
N LYS A 33 -18.05 2.00 -5.13
CA LYS A 33 -17.59 3.29 -4.63
C LYS A 33 -17.82 3.34 -3.13
N LEU A 34 -16.81 3.80 -2.41
CA LEU A 34 -16.89 4.04 -0.97
C LEU A 34 -16.40 5.46 -0.69
N SER A 35 -17.20 6.26 0.00
CA SER A 35 -16.92 7.66 0.31
C SER A 35 -17.31 7.98 1.75
N GLY A 36 -16.72 9.03 2.30
CA GLY A 36 -17.00 9.53 3.64
C GLY A 36 -16.06 10.66 4.01
N ALA A 37 -16.35 11.36 5.11
CA ALA A 37 -15.55 12.50 5.58
C ALA A 37 -14.10 12.11 5.95
N TRP A 38 -13.88 10.83 6.28
CA TRP A 38 -12.55 10.23 6.53
C TRP A 38 -11.69 10.09 5.26
N LYS A 39 -12.21 10.41 4.06
CA LYS A 39 -11.51 10.30 2.78
C LYS A 39 -11.42 11.66 2.09
N LYS A 40 -10.19 12.12 1.80
CA LYS A 40 -9.91 13.39 1.14
C LYS A 40 -9.14 13.20 -0.16
N TYR A 41 -9.70 13.67 -1.26
CA TYR A 41 -9.02 13.68 -2.57
C TYR A 41 -7.81 14.63 -2.55
N ILE A 42 -6.72 14.19 -3.17
CA ILE A 42 -5.46 14.96 -3.25
C ILE A 42 -5.12 15.30 -4.69
N ARG A 43 -4.99 14.28 -5.55
CA ARG A 43 -4.54 14.47 -6.94
C ARG A 43 -4.86 13.26 -7.82
N LYS A 44 -4.65 13.40 -9.13
CA LYS A 44 -4.60 12.29 -10.08
C LYS A 44 -3.14 11.98 -10.43
N GLN A 45 -2.76 10.72 -10.46
CA GLN A 45 -1.40 10.27 -10.80
C GLN A 45 -1.46 8.89 -11.46
N ASP A 46 -0.79 8.70 -12.60
CA ASP A 46 -0.71 7.43 -13.36
C ASP A 46 -2.06 6.74 -13.61
N GLY A 47 -3.11 7.54 -13.82
CA GLY A 47 -4.47 7.03 -14.03
C GLY A 47 -5.29 6.79 -12.75
N PHE A 48 -4.69 6.94 -11.57
CA PHE A 48 -5.36 6.77 -10.27
C PHE A 48 -5.77 8.08 -9.63
N LYS A 49 -6.84 8.06 -8.85
CA LYS A 49 -7.20 9.10 -7.88
C LYS A 49 -6.53 8.79 -6.55
N ILE A 50 -5.73 9.72 -6.06
CA ILE A 50 -4.97 9.58 -4.82
C ILE A 50 -5.74 10.25 -3.69
N TYR A 51 -5.92 9.52 -2.59
CA TYR A 51 -6.62 9.99 -1.41
C TYR A 51 -5.77 9.90 -0.15
N LYS A 52 -5.90 10.91 0.70
CA LYS A 52 -5.56 10.82 2.12
C LYS A 52 -6.75 10.25 2.87
N VAL A 53 -6.51 9.26 3.72
CA VAL A 53 -7.55 8.65 4.56
C VAL A 53 -7.20 8.72 6.04
N ASP A 54 -8.23 8.72 6.88
CA ASP A 54 -8.08 8.43 8.30
C ASP A 54 -7.96 6.91 8.48
N GLY A 55 -6.72 6.42 8.62
CA GLY A 55 -6.48 4.99 8.78
C GLY A 55 -6.93 4.44 10.14
N GLU A 56 -7.01 5.25 11.20
CA GLU A 56 -7.56 4.79 12.49
C GLU A 56 -9.06 4.52 12.34
N TRP A 57 -9.78 5.43 11.69
CA TRP A 57 -11.18 5.20 11.35
C TRP A 57 -11.35 3.95 10.48
N LEU A 58 -10.53 3.77 9.43
CA LEU A 58 -10.62 2.58 8.57
C LEU A 58 -10.38 1.28 9.33
N ARG A 59 -9.39 1.23 10.22
CA ARG A 59 -9.10 0.05 11.03
C ARG A 59 -10.22 -0.29 12.00
N ASN A 60 -10.87 0.74 12.55
CA ASN A 60 -11.96 0.56 13.52
C ASN A 60 -13.31 0.22 12.87
N ASN A 61 -13.55 0.60 11.61
CA ASN A 61 -14.87 0.51 10.99
C ASN A 61 -14.95 -0.39 9.75
N ILE A 62 -13.83 -0.61 9.04
CA ILE A 62 -13.83 -1.31 7.75
C ILE A 62 -12.91 -2.53 7.77
N SER A 63 -11.64 -2.34 8.13
CA SER A 63 -10.63 -3.39 8.01
C SER A 63 -9.48 -3.17 8.97
N VAL A 64 -9.45 -3.96 10.04
CA VAL A 64 -8.39 -3.93 11.07
C VAL A 64 -6.98 -4.10 10.50
N VAL A 65 -6.84 -4.77 9.34
CA VAL A 65 -5.56 -5.01 8.67
C VAL A 65 -5.12 -3.89 7.73
N PHE A 66 -5.84 -2.75 7.67
CA PHE A 66 -5.43 -1.62 6.82
C PHE A 66 -4.13 -0.99 7.36
N GLY A 67 -3.08 -1.05 6.54
CA GLY A 67 -1.73 -0.61 6.88
C GLY A 67 -1.52 0.90 6.73
N HIS A 68 -0.44 1.27 6.02
CA HIS A 68 -0.11 2.65 5.69
C HIS A 68 -0.71 3.10 4.35
N GLY A 69 -1.03 2.14 3.48
CA GLY A 69 -1.59 2.37 2.16
C GLY A 69 -2.40 1.17 1.69
N GLY A 70 -3.09 1.35 0.58
CA GLY A 70 -3.80 0.26 -0.07
C GLY A 70 -4.35 0.62 -1.44
N HIS A 71 -4.50 -0.42 -2.26
CA HIS A 71 -5.18 -0.36 -3.55
C HIS A 71 -6.19 -1.49 -3.75
N GLY A 72 -6.96 -1.40 -4.83
CA GLY A 72 -8.13 -2.26 -5.03
C GLY A 72 -7.89 -3.76 -5.21
N TYR A 73 -6.67 -4.21 -5.53
CA TYR A 73 -6.38 -5.66 -5.60
C TYR A 73 -6.06 -6.27 -4.24
N VAL A 74 -5.63 -5.46 -3.27
CA VAL A 74 -5.33 -5.92 -1.90
C VAL A 74 -6.56 -5.77 -1.01
N HIS A 75 -7.25 -4.63 -1.14
CA HIS A 75 -8.43 -4.31 -0.34
C HIS A 75 -9.67 -4.22 -1.21
N GLU A 76 -10.64 -5.09 -0.96
CA GLU A 76 -11.88 -5.16 -1.73
C GLU A 76 -12.70 -3.87 -1.64
N PHE A 77 -12.61 -3.15 -0.52
CA PHE A 77 -13.28 -1.87 -0.28
C PHE A 77 -12.60 -0.65 -0.93
N ILE A 78 -11.45 -0.79 -1.58
CA ILE A 78 -10.79 0.32 -2.28
C ILE A 78 -11.10 0.23 -3.78
N PRO A 79 -11.73 1.21 -4.45
CA PRO A 79 -12.03 1.10 -5.88
C PRO A 79 -10.76 0.91 -6.74
N LEU A 80 -10.88 0.25 -7.90
CA LEU A 80 -9.72 -0.06 -8.78
C LEU A 80 -9.03 1.18 -9.38
N ASP A 81 -9.71 2.33 -9.40
CA ASP A 81 -9.16 3.60 -9.87
C ASP A 81 -8.64 4.49 -8.73
N GLU A 82 -8.51 3.95 -7.50
CA GLU A 82 -8.11 4.71 -6.31
C GLU A 82 -6.90 4.10 -5.59
N ILE A 83 -6.09 5.00 -5.02
CA ILE A 83 -5.00 4.68 -4.08
C ILE A 83 -5.27 5.44 -2.80
N TRP A 84 -5.29 4.75 -1.68
CA TRP A 84 -5.54 5.34 -0.37
C TRP A 84 -4.28 5.27 0.48
N VAL A 85 -3.93 6.37 1.13
CA VAL A 85 -2.75 6.47 1.99
C VAL A 85 -3.17 7.05 3.34
N ASP A 86 -2.79 6.37 4.42
CA ASP A 86 -3.03 6.83 5.79
C ASP A 86 -2.39 8.22 5.98
N THR A 87 -2.95 9.01 6.88
CA THR A 87 -2.46 10.35 7.20
C THR A 87 -1.56 10.36 8.43
N HIS A 88 -1.60 9.29 9.23
CA HIS A 88 -0.91 9.21 10.51
C HIS A 88 -0.18 7.88 10.70
N HIS A 89 0.91 7.91 11.45
CA HIS A 89 1.58 6.71 11.91
C HIS A 89 0.71 5.97 12.95
N GLN A 90 0.51 4.67 12.75
CA GLN A 90 -0.19 3.81 13.70
C GLN A 90 0.42 3.87 15.10
N LYS A 91 -0.40 3.75 16.15
CA LYS A 91 0.08 3.63 17.54
C LYS A 91 1.00 2.40 17.62
N GLY A 92 2.24 2.60 18.06
CA GLY A 92 3.26 1.53 18.08
C GLY A 92 4.21 1.50 16.88
N CYS A 93 4.13 2.40 15.88
CA CYS A 93 5.20 2.46 14.86
C CYS A 93 6.56 2.71 15.52
N GLU A 94 7.55 1.90 15.16
CA GLU A 94 8.97 2.00 15.57
C GLU A 94 9.74 3.09 14.81
N CYS A 95 9.03 3.86 13.96
CA CYS A 95 9.52 5.02 13.25
C CYS A 95 10.28 5.97 14.22
N LYS A 96 11.56 6.25 13.93
CA LYS A 96 12.33 7.24 14.69
C LYS A 96 11.82 8.65 14.35
N LYS A 97 11.80 9.56 15.35
CA LYS A 97 11.49 10.99 15.17
C LYS A 97 10.10 11.28 14.52
N VAL A 98 9.07 10.60 15.01
CA VAL A 98 7.67 10.89 14.66
C VAL A 98 7.20 12.18 15.32
N ARG A 99 6.44 13.01 14.60
CA ARG A 99 5.80 14.23 15.13
C ARG A 99 4.87 13.89 16.30
N LYS A 100 4.60 14.86 17.19
CA LYS A 100 3.66 14.66 18.31
C LYS A 100 2.25 14.25 17.86
N ASP A 101 1.77 14.83 16.76
CA ASP A 101 0.49 14.48 16.13
C ASP A 101 0.56 13.20 15.30
N ARG A 102 1.74 12.60 15.16
CA ARG A 102 2.01 11.41 14.35
C ARG A 102 1.67 11.55 12.86
N ALA A 103 1.52 12.77 12.34
CA ALA A 103 1.25 12.98 10.92
C ALA A 103 2.39 12.42 10.05
N LEU A 104 2.05 11.71 8.96
CA LEU A 104 3.04 11.25 7.99
C LEU A 104 3.72 12.43 7.30
N SER A 105 5.01 12.29 7.01
CA SER A 105 5.72 13.25 6.17
C SER A 105 5.23 13.17 4.72
N GLU A 106 5.42 14.26 3.95
CA GLU A 106 5.14 14.24 2.51
C GLU A 106 5.99 13.19 1.77
N ASN A 107 7.23 12.97 2.22
CA ASN A 107 8.11 11.94 1.67
C ASN A 107 7.53 10.54 1.87
N CYS A 108 7.07 10.23 3.09
CA CYS A 108 6.41 8.96 3.39
C CYS A 108 5.13 8.78 2.56
N PHE A 109 4.31 9.83 2.46
CA PHE A 109 3.11 9.81 1.63
C PHE A 109 3.44 9.50 0.16
N ASN A 110 4.42 10.18 -0.42
CA ASN A 110 4.81 9.97 -1.82
C ASN A 110 5.45 8.60 -2.06
N SER A 111 6.23 8.09 -1.11
CA SER A 111 6.75 6.71 -1.11
C SER A 111 5.61 5.71 -1.18
N THR A 112 4.63 5.81 -0.26
CA THR A 112 3.47 4.91 -0.25
C THR A 112 2.68 4.98 -1.54
N VAL A 113 2.46 6.18 -2.11
CA VAL A 113 1.79 6.29 -3.42
C VAL A 113 2.55 5.54 -4.52
N LEU A 114 3.88 5.69 -4.59
CA LEU A 114 4.71 4.96 -5.56
C LEU A 114 4.63 3.45 -5.35
N HIS A 115 4.65 3.00 -4.09
CA HIS A 115 4.54 1.60 -3.71
C HIS A 115 3.23 1.00 -4.22
N GLU A 116 2.10 1.59 -3.83
CA GLU A 116 0.77 1.07 -4.12
C GLU A 116 0.46 1.07 -5.63
N ILE A 117 0.88 2.10 -6.38
CA ILE A 117 0.74 2.13 -7.84
C ILE A 117 1.58 1.03 -8.50
N THR A 118 2.79 0.82 -8.01
CA THR A 118 3.69 -0.20 -8.56
C THR A 118 3.14 -1.59 -8.29
N GLU A 119 2.78 -1.88 -7.04
CA GLU A 119 2.20 -3.16 -6.63
C GLU A 119 0.92 -3.46 -7.44
N PHE A 120 0.03 -2.47 -7.59
CA PHE A 120 -1.17 -2.58 -8.41
C PHE A 120 -0.84 -3.01 -9.84
N HIS A 121 0.12 -2.32 -10.49
CA HIS A 121 0.47 -2.60 -11.88
C HIS A 121 1.06 -4.01 -12.04
N GLU A 122 1.85 -4.46 -11.08
CA GLU A 122 2.42 -5.80 -11.12
C GLU A 122 1.35 -6.88 -10.89
N MET A 123 0.44 -6.67 -9.93
CA MET A 123 -0.70 -7.57 -9.70
C MET A 123 -1.66 -7.61 -10.90
N LYS A 124 -1.90 -6.47 -11.56
CA LYS A 124 -2.68 -6.40 -12.80
C LYS A 124 -2.07 -7.23 -13.94
N LYS A 125 -0.75 -7.37 -13.98
CA LYS A 125 -0.01 -8.25 -14.91
C LYS A 125 -0.07 -9.73 -14.51
N GLY A 126 -0.74 -10.07 -13.42
CA GLY A 126 -0.90 -11.44 -12.93
C GLY A 126 0.17 -11.89 -11.92
N LYS A 127 1.02 -10.99 -11.42
CA LYS A 127 1.95 -11.32 -10.34
C LYS A 127 1.22 -11.47 -9.02
N ILE A 128 1.71 -12.40 -8.19
CA ILE A 128 1.23 -12.53 -6.81
C ILE A 128 1.61 -11.30 -5.99
N TYR A 129 0.87 -11.07 -4.90
CA TYR A 129 1.02 -9.90 -4.03
C TYR A 129 2.48 -9.70 -3.62
N TRP A 130 3.15 -10.72 -3.11
CA TRP A 130 4.55 -10.62 -2.66
C TRP A 130 5.54 -10.25 -3.76
N ILE A 131 5.35 -10.74 -4.99
CA ILE A 131 6.21 -10.32 -6.10
C ILE A 131 5.99 -8.83 -6.39
N GLY A 132 4.72 -8.39 -6.45
CA GLY A 132 4.38 -6.97 -6.63
C GLY A 132 4.95 -6.10 -5.53
N HIS A 133 4.81 -6.53 -4.27
CA HIS A 133 5.28 -5.83 -3.09
C HIS A 133 6.80 -5.66 -3.07
N ASN A 134 7.57 -6.71 -3.37
CA ASN A 134 9.02 -6.60 -3.43
C ASN A 134 9.49 -5.68 -4.56
N ILE A 135 8.82 -5.72 -5.73
CA ILE A 135 9.13 -4.79 -6.83
C ILE A 135 8.85 -3.35 -6.41
N ALA A 136 7.77 -3.12 -5.68
CA ALA A 136 7.41 -1.81 -5.16
C ALA A 136 8.48 -1.28 -4.18
N LEU A 137 8.96 -2.11 -3.25
CA LEU A 137 10.07 -1.77 -2.34
C LEU A 137 11.36 -1.39 -3.08
N GLU A 138 11.73 -2.14 -4.13
CA GLU A 138 12.90 -1.79 -4.93
C GLU A 138 12.72 -0.45 -5.65
N LYS A 139 11.52 -0.15 -6.17
CA LYS A 139 11.26 1.17 -6.77
C LYS A 139 11.29 2.31 -5.77
N GLU A 140 10.84 2.09 -4.53
CA GLU A 140 10.98 3.11 -3.47
C GLU A 140 12.46 3.43 -3.19
N LYS A 141 13.33 2.42 -3.21
CA LYS A 141 14.79 2.61 -3.09
C LYS A 141 15.37 3.35 -4.28
N GLU A 142 15.03 2.94 -5.51
CA GLU A 142 15.47 3.59 -6.76
C GLU A 142 15.07 5.07 -6.81
N ALA A 143 13.88 5.40 -6.30
CA ALA A 143 13.39 6.78 -6.20
C ALA A 143 14.00 7.58 -5.03
N GLY A 144 14.83 6.95 -4.19
CA GLY A 144 15.48 7.58 -3.04
C GLY A 144 14.57 7.80 -1.83
N PHE A 145 13.40 7.16 -1.77
CA PHE A 145 12.49 7.26 -0.63
C PHE A 145 12.93 6.39 0.55
N LEU A 146 13.41 5.17 0.27
CA LEU A 146 14.02 4.29 1.27
C LEU A 146 15.52 4.55 1.31
N LYS A 147 15.94 5.58 2.06
CA LYS A 147 17.34 5.65 2.50
C LYS A 147 17.57 4.64 3.61
N ASP A 148 18.75 4.04 3.61
CA ASP A 148 19.20 3.13 4.66
C ASP A 148 18.93 3.75 6.06
N PRO A 149 18.18 3.08 6.96
CA PRO A 149 17.80 3.59 8.27
C PRO A 149 18.99 3.92 9.20
N TYR A 150 20.23 3.62 8.79
CA TYR A 150 21.47 4.01 9.48
C TYR A 150 22.11 5.31 8.97
N THR A 151 21.57 5.94 7.92
CA THR A 151 22.23 7.08 7.22
C THR A 151 21.53 8.43 7.36
N GLU A 152 20.36 8.52 8.02
CA GLU A 152 19.66 9.80 8.20
C GLU A 152 19.96 10.47 9.55
N SER A 153 20.90 11.41 9.55
CA SER A 153 20.98 12.49 10.54
C SER A 153 19.95 13.59 10.23
N TYR A 154 19.43 14.23 11.27
CA TYR A 154 18.57 15.43 11.13
C TYR A 154 19.45 16.66 11.08
#